data_AF-A0A7E6FHP6-F1
#
_entry.id   AF-A0A7E6FHP6-F1
#
_cell.length_a   1.000
_cell.length_b   1.000
_cell.length_c   1.000
_cell.angle_alpha   90.00
_cell.angle_beta   90.00
_cell.angle_gamma   90.00
#
_symmetry.space_group_name_H-M   'P 1'
#
loop_
_entity.id
_entity.type
_entity.pdbx_description
1 polymer ?
#
loop_
_entity_poly.entity_id
_entity_poly.type
_entity_poly.pdbx_seq_one_letter_code
_entity_poly.pdbx_strand_id
1 'polypeptide(L)'
;MKKEAGVYRSWKMKKDVEVNKLLQNDRKRQFEIQKLQRAQEKQQAILKRKSEEAAVANKRLKEALKKQALVRNDRNNNFERYDASANATKLKTLLEQELEVKVRVQEAKYHLKNLVEDRKTLSLELRRLKNSDPPTKKRITTDGDGSPKEVNISIIKLTDEINDRNVQIATLQSEIQEAENDKFKGCVETIRSINDSKVLLNFLIEKIRFLYFSYLNR
;
A
#
# COMPACT_ATOMS: atom_id res chain seq x y z
N MET A 1 57.80 -21.95 42.13
CA MET A 1 57.75 -22.67 40.85
C MET A 1 56.58 -23.65 40.68
N LYS A 2 56.51 -24.83 41.34
CA LYS A 2 55.39 -25.79 41.08
C LYS A 2 53.98 -25.28 41.47
N LYS A 3 53.84 -24.50 42.55
CA LYS A 3 52.55 -23.93 42.99
C LYS A 3 52.02 -22.84 42.04
N GLU A 4 52.89 -21.97 41.54
CA GLU A 4 52.52 -20.89 40.60
C GLU A 4 52.03 -21.44 39.25
N ALA A 5 52.65 -22.52 38.76
CA ALA A 5 52.23 -23.19 37.54
C ALA A 5 50.83 -23.84 37.64
N GLY A 6 50.38 -24.19 38.85
CA GLY A 6 49.01 -24.70 39.10
C GLY A 6 47.96 -23.58 39.11
N VAL A 7 48.30 -22.43 39.71
CA VAL A 7 47.45 -21.23 39.73
C VAL A 7 47.25 -20.69 38.31
N TYR A 8 48.33 -20.59 37.53
CA TYR A 8 48.25 -20.13 36.14
C TYR A 8 47.36 -21.05 35.27
N ARG A 9 47.51 -22.38 35.38
CA ARG A 9 46.67 -23.33 34.65
C ARG A 9 45.20 -23.20 35.00
N SER A 10 44.88 -23.05 36.29
CA SER A 10 43.51 -22.88 36.77
C SER A 10 42.91 -21.55 36.30
N TRP A 11 43.69 -20.48 36.29
CA TRP A 11 43.28 -19.17 35.78
C TRP A 11 43.03 -19.21 34.27
N LYS A 12 43.95 -19.81 33.50
CA LYS A 12 43.85 -19.95 32.05
C LYS A 12 42.60 -20.73 31.66
N MET A 13 42.33 -21.87 32.31
CA MET A 13 41.12 -22.66 32.06
C MET A 13 39.83 -21.88 32.34
N LYS A 14 39.79 -21.09 33.43
CA LYS A 14 38.64 -20.20 33.72
C LYS A 14 38.46 -19.13 32.64
N LYS A 15 39.56 -18.55 32.14
CA LYS A 15 39.52 -17.55 31.07
C LYS A 15 39.12 -18.14 29.73
N ASP A 16 39.60 -19.32 29.38
CA ASP A 16 39.20 -20.00 28.14
C ASP A 16 37.70 -20.34 28.14
N VAL A 17 37.14 -20.74 29.28
CA VAL A 17 35.68 -20.95 29.43
C VAL A 17 34.90 -19.63 29.32
N GLU A 18 35.39 -18.55 29.93
CA GLU A 18 34.79 -17.22 29.84
C GLU A 18 34.77 -16.71 28.39
N VAL A 19 35.90 -16.82 27.67
CA VAL A 19 36.01 -16.45 26.25
C VAL A 19 35.10 -17.29 25.38
N ASN A 20 35.04 -18.61 25.58
CA ASN A 20 34.14 -19.48 24.82
C ASN A 20 32.67 -19.12 25.03
N LYS A 21 32.28 -18.79 26.27
CA LYS A 21 30.92 -18.32 26.57
C LYS A 21 30.60 -17.00 25.88
N LEU A 22 31.55 -16.06 25.85
CA LEU A 22 31.41 -14.80 25.14
C LEU A 22 31.26 -15.01 23.62
N LEU A 23 32.07 -15.88 23.02
CA LEU A 23 31.96 -16.22 21.60
C LEU A 23 30.62 -16.89 21.25
N GLN A 24 30.12 -17.76 22.13
CA GLN A 24 28.82 -18.39 21.94
C GLN A 24 27.68 -17.37 22.04
N ASN A 25 27.75 -16.44 23.00
CA ASN A 25 26.79 -15.36 23.14
C ASN A 25 26.83 -14.41 21.94
N ASP A 26 28.02 -14.08 21.44
CA ASP A 26 28.17 -13.22 20.26
C ASP A 26 27.56 -13.88 19.01
N ARG A 27 27.82 -15.18 18.79
CA ARG A 27 27.16 -15.95 17.71
C ARG A 27 25.64 -15.90 17.83
N LYS A 28 25.09 -16.16 19.01
CA LYS A 28 23.62 -16.10 19.24
C LYS A 28 23.06 -14.71 18.91
N ARG A 29 23.75 -13.66 19.35
CA ARG A 29 23.37 -12.27 19.08
C ARG A 29 23.41 -11.95 17.58
N GLN A 30 24.45 -12.38 16.87
CA GLN A 30 24.54 -12.20 15.42
C GLN A 30 23.39 -12.88 14.67
N PHE A 31 23.00 -14.10 15.08
CA PHE A 31 21.84 -14.79 14.51
C PHE A 31 20.53 -14.02 14.74
N GLU A 32 20.35 -13.47 15.94
CA GLU A 32 19.16 -12.69 16.27
C GLU A 32 19.08 -11.39 15.46
N ILE A 33 20.20 -10.67 15.33
CA ILE A 33 20.31 -9.47 14.47
C ILE A 33 19.95 -9.83 13.02
N GLN A 34 20.52 -10.89 12.46
CA GLN A 34 20.19 -11.31 11.09
C GLN A 34 18.72 -11.71 10.93
N LYS A 35 18.13 -12.36 11.94
CA LYS A 35 16.71 -12.74 11.92
C LYS A 35 15.82 -11.50 11.90
N LEU A 36 16.13 -10.49 12.72
CA LEU A 36 15.41 -9.22 12.77
C LEU A 36 15.58 -8.43 11.46
N GLN A 37 16.79 -8.35 10.92
CA GLN A 37 17.06 -7.70 9.62
C GLN A 37 16.23 -8.31 8.50
N ARG A 38 16.21 -9.64 8.36
CA ARG A 38 15.39 -10.33 7.35
C ARG A 38 13.89 -10.07 7.52
N ALA A 39 13.41 -9.96 8.76
CA ALA A 39 12.00 -9.65 9.02
C ALA A 39 11.66 -8.21 8.60
N GLN A 40 12.55 -7.25 8.92
CA GLN A 40 12.40 -5.86 8.54
C GLN A 40 12.44 -5.67 7.02
N GLU A 41 13.38 -6.30 6.32
CA GLU A 41 13.47 -6.27 4.85
C GLU A 41 12.17 -6.77 4.19
N LYS A 42 11.61 -7.88 4.71
CA LYS A 42 10.33 -8.41 4.23
C LYS A 42 9.18 -7.42 4.44
N GLN A 43 9.11 -6.79 5.62
CA GLN A 43 8.09 -5.80 5.91
C GLN A 43 8.20 -4.59 4.98
N GLN A 44 9.41 -4.07 4.76
CA GLN A 44 9.67 -2.97 3.83
C GLN A 44 9.29 -3.34 2.38
N ALA A 45 9.59 -4.56 1.94
CA ALA A 45 9.21 -5.03 0.61
C ALA A 45 7.68 -5.08 0.43
N ILE A 46 6.95 -5.54 1.46
CA ILE A 46 5.48 -5.57 1.44
C ILE A 46 4.91 -4.15 1.37
N LEU A 47 5.42 -3.23 2.20
CA LEU A 47 4.94 -1.84 2.24
C LEU A 47 5.25 -1.11 0.92
N LYS A 48 6.44 -1.33 0.35
CA LYS A 48 6.82 -0.81 -0.96
C LYS A 48 5.86 -1.32 -2.04
N ARG A 49 5.63 -2.62 -2.10
CA ARG A 49 4.70 -3.22 -3.08
C ARG A 49 3.29 -2.65 -2.96
N LYS A 50 2.74 -2.55 -1.75
CA LYS A 50 1.42 -1.93 -1.53
C LYS A 50 1.38 -0.47 -2.01
N SER A 51 2.45 0.26 -1.78
CA SER A 51 2.63 1.64 -2.26
C SER A 51 2.62 1.73 -3.79
N GLU A 52 3.34 0.84 -4.45
CA GLU A 52 3.41 0.76 -5.91
C GLU A 52 2.05 0.36 -6.51
N GLU A 53 1.36 -0.61 -5.91
CA GLU A 53 0.01 -1.01 -6.33
C GLU A 53 -0.99 0.15 -6.23
N ALA A 54 -0.94 0.93 -5.14
CA ALA A 54 -1.76 2.13 -4.98
C ALA A 54 -1.42 3.22 -6.02
N ALA A 55 -0.14 3.42 -6.31
CA ALA A 55 0.30 4.37 -7.35
C ALA A 55 -0.13 3.94 -8.76
N VAL A 56 -0.13 2.64 -9.06
CA VAL A 56 -0.64 2.09 -10.32
C VAL A 56 -2.15 2.28 -10.43
N ALA A 57 -2.91 2.05 -9.35
CA ALA A 57 -4.34 2.28 -9.33
C ALA A 57 -4.69 3.76 -9.58
N ASN A 58 -3.95 4.68 -8.95
CA ASN A 58 -4.03 6.12 -9.19
C ASN A 58 -3.78 6.47 -10.66
N LYS A 59 -2.70 5.95 -11.25
CA LYS A 59 -2.38 6.18 -12.66
C LYS A 59 -3.50 5.68 -13.58
N ARG A 60 -4.05 4.50 -13.33
CA ARG A 60 -5.16 3.93 -14.11
C ARG A 60 -6.43 4.77 -13.99
N LEU A 61 -6.73 5.31 -12.81
CA LEU A 61 -7.85 6.24 -12.61
C LEU A 61 -7.65 7.52 -13.45
N LYS A 62 -6.47 8.13 -13.39
CA LYS A 62 -6.14 9.31 -14.20
C LYS A 62 -6.25 9.05 -15.71
N GLU A 63 -5.79 7.90 -16.17
CA GLU A 63 -5.92 7.52 -17.59
C GLU A 63 -7.39 7.35 -18.01
N ALA A 64 -8.22 6.74 -17.17
CA ALA A 64 -9.65 6.60 -17.43
C ALA A 64 -10.35 7.97 -17.50
N LEU A 65 -10.06 8.88 -16.57
CA LEU A 65 -10.59 10.24 -16.57
C LEU A 65 -10.16 11.02 -17.83
N LYS A 66 -8.90 10.91 -18.26
CA LYS A 66 -8.42 11.54 -19.50
C LYS A 66 -9.16 11.02 -20.73
N LYS A 67 -9.39 9.71 -20.82
CA LYS A 67 -10.16 9.11 -21.92
C LYS A 67 -11.60 9.64 -21.95
N GLN A 68 -12.25 9.69 -20.78
CA GLN A 68 -13.60 10.24 -20.65
C GLN A 68 -13.65 11.72 -21.09
N ALA A 69 -12.66 12.53 -20.70
CA ALA A 69 -12.56 13.92 -21.10
C ALA A 69 -12.39 14.11 -22.62
N LEU A 70 -11.57 13.27 -23.27
CA LEU A 70 -11.40 13.30 -24.73
C LEU A 70 -12.71 13.01 -25.46
N VAL A 71 -13.42 11.95 -25.07
CA VAL A 71 -14.71 11.59 -25.68
C VAL A 71 -15.77 12.66 -25.45
N ARG A 72 -15.75 13.31 -24.29
CA ARG A 72 -16.62 14.46 -24.01
C ARG A 72 -16.30 15.66 -24.90
N ASN A 73 -15.02 15.92 -25.19
CA ASN A 73 -14.60 17.02 -26.04
C ASN A 73 -14.94 16.77 -27.52
N ASP A 74 -14.72 15.54 -28.01
CA ASP A 74 -15.09 15.12 -29.37
C ASP A 74 -16.59 15.26 -29.62
N ARG A 75 -17.42 15.02 -28.58
CA ARG A 75 -18.87 15.24 -28.62
C ARG A 75 -19.26 16.70 -28.83
N ASN A 76 -18.57 17.64 -28.18
CA ASN A 76 -18.87 19.07 -28.33
C ASN A 76 -18.52 19.59 -29.73
N ASN A 77 -17.57 18.94 -30.42
CA ASN A 77 -17.09 19.35 -31.73
C ASN A 77 -17.84 18.68 -32.91
N ASN A 78 -18.44 17.49 -32.71
CA ASN A 78 -19.16 16.76 -33.76
C ASN A 78 -20.67 16.69 -33.52
N PHE A 79 -21.39 17.75 -33.90
CA PHE A 79 -22.85 17.74 -34.03
C PHE A 79 -23.26 17.20 -35.41
N GLU A 80 -23.02 15.91 -35.65
CA GLU A 80 -23.40 15.23 -36.89
C GLU A 80 -24.77 14.53 -36.77
N ARG A 81 -25.42 14.35 -37.92
CA ARG A 81 -26.80 13.87 -38.12
C ARG A 81 -27.12 12.58 -37.34
N TYR A 82 -28.33 12.48 -36.79
CA TYR A 82 -28.79 11.31 -36.01
C TYR A 82 -28.92 10.07 -36.91
N ASP A 83 -27.97 9.14 -36.79
CA ASP A 83 -28.08 7.77 -37.29
C ASP A 83 -28.26 6.81 -36.09
N ALA A 84 -29.33 6.01 -36.12
CA ALA A 84 -29.71 5.13 -35.02
C ALA A 84 -28.68 4.01 -34.76
N SER A 85 -28.02 3.49 -35.81
CA SER A 85 -27.00 2.45 -35.69
C SER A 85 -25.70 3.00 -35.12
N ALA A 86 -25.21 4.13 -35.65
CA ALA A 86 -24.06 4.83 -35.10
C ALA A 86 -24.32 5.31 -33.65
N ASN A 87 -25.54 5.73 -33.32
CA ASN A 87 -25.92 6.16 -31.96
C ASN A 87 -25.83 5.02 -30.95
N ALA A 88 -26.31 3.82 -31.31
CA ALA A 88 -26.24 2.64 -30.46
C ALA A 88 -24.78 2.29 -30.09
N THR A 89 -23.86 2.32 -31.06
CA THR A 89 -22.44 2.05 -30.81
C THR A 89 -21.80 3.13 -29.94
N LYS A 90 -22.09 4.41 -30.21
CA LYS A 90 -21.61 5.54 -29.39
C LYS A 90 -22.07 5.43 -27.93
N LEU A 91 -23.35 5.11 -27.72
CA LEU A 91 -23.92 4.93 -26.39
C LEU A 91 -23.26 3.77 -25.61
N LYS A 92 -22.99 2.65 -26.28
CA LYS A 92 -22.25 1.53 -25.67
C LYS A 92 -20.84 1.93 -25.25
N THR A 93 -20.10 2.64 -26.11
CA THR A 93 -18.75 3.13 -25.80
C THR A 93 -18.76 4.11 -24.62
N LEU A 94 -19.72 5.04 -24.57
CA LEU A 94 -19.88 5.96 -23.45
C LEU A 94 -20.16 5.20 -22.15
N LEU A 95 -21.10 4.25 -22.19
CA LEU A 95 -21.43 3.45 -21.03
C LEU A 95 -20.23 2.61 -20.55
N GLU A 96 -19.44 2.06 -21.47
CA GLU A 96 -18.22 1.31 -21.16
C GLU A 96 -17.16 2.18 -20.47
N GLN A 97 -16.95 3.41 -20.94
CA GLN A 97 -16.02 4.36 -20.31
C GLN A 97 -16.48 4.79 -18.92
N GLU A 98 -17.78 5.07 -18.76
CA GLU A 98 -18.36 5.41 -17.46
C GLU A 98 -18.22 4.25 -16.46
N LEU A 99 -18.51 3.02 -16.90
CA LEU A 99 -18.31 1.82 -16.09
C LEU A 99 -16.84 1.60 -15.74
N GLU A 100 -15.92 1.82 -16.68
CA GLU A 100 -14.48 1.72 -16.42
C GLU A 100 -14.08 2.71 -15.32
N VAL A 101 -14.49 3.98 -15.40
CA VAL A 101 -14.21 4.98 -14.36
C VAL A 101 -14.77 4.53 -13.00
N LYS A 102 -16.01 4.02 -12.93
CA LYS A 102 -16.58 3.53 -11.66
C LYS A 102 -15.81 2.34 -11.08
N VAL A 103 -15.36 1.41 -11.92
CA VAL A 103 -14.50 0.30 -11.48
C VAL A 103 -13.16 0.83 -10.96
N ARG A 104 -12.51 1.76 -11.67
CA ARG A 104 -11.25 2.38 -11.21
C ARG A 104 -11.39 3.14 -9.91
N VAL A 105 -12.50 3.86 -9.72
CA VAL A 105 -12.81 4.53 -8.44
C VAL A 105 -12.95 3.50 -7.31
N GLN A 106 -13.62 2.38 -7.56
CA GLN A 106 -13.77 1.34 -6.56
C GLN A 106 -12.43 0.65 -6.23
N GLU A 107 -11.59 0.38 -7.23
CA GLU A 107 -10.21 -0.09 -7.05
C GLU A 107 -9.40 0.91 -6.20
N ALA A 108 -9.46 2.21 -6.53
CA ALA A 108 -8.78 3.26 -5.80
C ALA A 108 -9.26 3.36 -4.33
N LYS A 109 -10.57 3.22 -4.07
CA LYS A 109 -11.13 3.16 -2.70
C LYS A 109 -10.61 1.96 -1.91
N TYR A 110 -10.46 0.80 -2.55
CA TYR A 110 -9.87 -0.37 -1.92
C TYR A 110 -8.42 -0.10 -1.50
N HIS A 111 -7.60 0.48 -2.39
CA HIS A 111 -6.22 0.84 -2.05
C HIS A 111 -6.13 1.94 -0.98
N LEU A 112 -7.04 2.92 -1.00
CA LEU A 112 -7.16 3.94 0.03
C LEU A 112 -7.40 3.31 1.41
N LYS A 113 -8.32 2.34 1.50
CA LYS A 113 -8.59 1.62 2.75
C LYS A 113 -7.32 0.92 3.28
N ASN A 114 -6.55 0.29 2.40
CA ASN A 114 -5.30 -0.39 2.78
C ASN A 114 -4.25 0.61 3.29
N LEU A 115 -4.07 1.75 2.62
CA LEU A 115 -3.15 2.81 3.04
C LEU A 115 -3.53 3.39 4.41
N VAL A 116 -4.83 3.56 4.68
CA VAL A 116 -5.31 4.05 5.97
C VAL A 116 -5.03 3.05 7.09
N GLU A 117 -5.22 1.76 6.86
CA GLU A 117 -4.89 0.72 7.85
C GLU A 117 -3.37 0.63 8.07
N ASP A 118 -2.56 0.70 7.01
CA ASP A 118 -1.09 0.72 7.12
C ASP A 118 -0.61 1.95 7.92
N ARG A 119 -1.19 3.15 7.70
CA ARG A 119 -0.89 4.33 8.52
C ARG A 119 -1.23 4.10 10.00
N LYS A 120 -2.35 3.43 10.27
CA LYS A 120 -2.81 3.15 11.64
C LYS A 120 -1.85 2.19 12.36
N THR A 121 -1.40 1.13 11.69
CA THR A 121 -0.43 0.19 12.27
C THR A 121 0.91 0.88 12.54
N LEU A 122 1.42 1.69 11.60
CA LEU A 122 2.62 2.50 11.79
C LEU A 122 2.48 3.50 12.97
N SER A 123 1.32 4.14 13.10
CA SER A 123 1.04 5.07 14.19
C SER A 123 1.00 4.38 15.56
N LEU A 124 0.49 3.15 15.62
CA LEU A 124 0.52 2.33 16.84
C LEU A 124 1.95 1.94 17.21
N GLU A 125 2.77 1.57 16.24
CA GLU A 125 4.18 1.25 16.45
C GLU A 125 4.98 2.46 16.93
N LEU A 126 4.77 3.63 16.30
CA LEU A 126 5.38 4.90 16.73
C LEU A 126 5.00 5.24 18.16
N ARG A 127 3.72 5.08 18.53
CA ARG A 127 3.24 5.32 19.90
C ARG A 127 3.89 4.34 20.88
N ARG A 128 3.99 3.06 20.51
CA ARG A 128 4.66 2.05 21.33
C ARG A 128 6.11 2.43 21.59
N LEU A 129 6.86 2.81 20.55
CA LEU A 129 8.27 3.21 20.68
C LEU A 129 8.46 4.50 21.49
N LYS A 130 7.53 5.46 21.41
CA LYS A 130 7.55 6.68 22.23
C LYS A 130 7.19 6.42 23.70
N ASN A 131 6.37 5.41 23.97
CA ASN A 131 5.90 5.05 25.32
C ASN A 131 6.79 4.00 26.00
N SER A 132 7.67 3.32 25.28
CA SER A 132 8.75 2.54 25.88
C SER A 132 9.68 3.52 26.61
N ASP A 133 9.64 3.50 27.94
CA ASP A 133 10.46 4.38 28.79
C ASP A 133 11.94 4.41 28.35
N PRO A 134 12.63 5.57 28.43
CA PRO A 134 14.09 5.57 28.36
C PRO A 134 14.61 4.66 29.50
N PRO A 135 15.64 3.81 29.26
CA PRO A 135 16.15 2.91 30.29
C PRO A 135 16.55 3.77 31.49
N THR A 136 15.75 3.69 32.55
CA THR A 136 15.96 4.45 33.75
C THR A 136 17.33 4.05 34.28
N LYS A 137 18.22 5.01 34.51
CA LYS A 137 19.54 4.80 35.12
C LYS A 137 19.40 3.92 36.38
N LYS A 138 19.57 2.60 36.25
CA LYS A 138 19.81 1.63 37.35
C LYS A 138 19.91 0.21 36.77
N ARG A 139 21.06 -0.08 36.16
CA ARG A 139 21.90 -1.25 36.43
C ARG A 139 23.00 -1.26 35.38
N ILE A 140 24.24 -1.15 35.85
CA ILE A 140 25.40 -1.60 35.09
C ILE A 140 25.31 -3.12 35.11
N THR A 141 24.45 -3.67 34.25
CA THR A 141 24.67 -4.99 33.67
C THR A 141 24.86 -4.75 32.18
N THR A 142 25.88 -5.37 31.64
CA THR A 142 26.34 -5.30 30.25
C THR A 142 25.35 -6.02 29.34
N ASP A 143 24.07 -5.64 29.41
CA ASP A 143 22.98 -6.24 28.67
C ASP A 143 22.45 -5.18 27.70
N GLY A 144 22.62 -5.46 26.42
CA GLY A 144 22.23 -4.57 25.33
C GLY A 144 20.73 -4.35 25.33
N ASP A 145 20.32 -3.15 25.76
CA ASP A 145 19.08 -2.54 25.35
C ASP A 145 19.42 -1.33 24.48
N GLY A 146 18.71 -1.18 23.37
CA GLY A 146 19.09 -0.32 22.25
C GLY A 146 19.51 1.07 22.71
N SER A 147 20.60 1.59 22.13
CA SER A 147 21.08 2.91 22.55
C SER A 147 19.97 3.95 22.34
N PRO A 148 19.84 4.99 23.18
CA PRO A 148 18.84 6.06 22.98
C PRO A 148 18.86 6.67 21.57
N LYS A 149 20.00 6.59 20.89
CA LYS A 149 20.18 7.03 19.49
C LYS A 149 19.46 6.13 18.48
N GLU A 150 19.45 4.81 18.67
CA GLU A 150 18.79 3.85 17.76
C GLU A 150 17.26 3.93 17.85
N VAL A 151 16.73 4.15 19.06
CA VAL A 151 15.30 4.40 19.28
C VAL A 151 14.88 5.69 18.60
N ASN A 152 15.67 6.76 18.74
CA ASN A 152 15.39 8.04 18.09
C ASN A 152 15.43 7.94 16.55
N ILE A 153 16.39 7.20 15.97
CA ILE A 153 16.44 6.95 14.53
C ILE A 153 15.20 6.20 14.05
N SER A 154 14.73 5.20 14.81
CA SER A 154 13.52 4.44 14.48
C SER A 154 12.26 5.31 14.55
N ILE A 155 12.17 6.21 15.52
CA ILE A 155 11.09 7.20 15.65
C ILE A 155 11.04 8.12 14.43
N ILE A 156 12.19 8.64 13.97
CA ILE A 156 12.29 9.50 12.80
C ILE A 156 11.81 8.74 11.56
N LYS A 157 12.35 7.54 11.31
CA LYS A 157 11.97 6.70 10.16
C LYS A 157 10.47 6.40 10.10
N LEU A 158 9.86 6.03 11.23
CA LEU A 158 8.42 5.77 11.29
C LEU A 158 7.59 7.03 11.09
N THR A 159 8.10 8.18 11.56
CA THR A 159 7.43 9.47 11.35
C THR A 159 7.45 9.84 9.86
N ASP A 160 8.59 9.65 9.19
CA ASP A 160 8.71 9.88 7.74
C ASP A 160 7.80 8.94 6.95
N GLU A 161 7.76 7.65 7.31
CA GLU A 161 6.88 6.68 6.65
C GLU A 161 5.38 7.01 6.84
N ILE A 162 4.98 7.49 8.01
CA ILE A 162 3.62 7.98 8.26
C ILE A 162 3.32 9.22 7.39
N ASN A 163 4.28 10.12 7.24
CA ASN A 163 4.13 11.30 6.38
C ASN A 163 3.95 10.90 4.92
N ASP A 164 4.75 9.95 4.42
CA ASP A 164 4.60 9.41 3.07
C ASP A 164 3.22 8.79 2.86
N ARG A 165 2.73 8.00 3.83
CA ARG A 165 1.36 7.44 3.77
C ARG A 165 0.30 8.54 3.77
N ASN A 166 0.46 9.60 4.54
CA ASN A 166 -0.47 10.73 4.54
C ASN A 166 -0.52 11.44 3.18
N VAL A 167 0.63 11.68 2.55
CA VAL A 167 0.70 12.28 1.21
C VAL A 167 -0.01 11.40 0.18
N GLN A 168 0.24 10.08 0.21
CA GLN A 168 -0.43 9.13 -0.69
C GLN A 168 -1.95 9.07 -0.47
N ILE A 169 -2.38 9.04 0.79
CA ILE A 169 -3.81 9.08 1.17
C ILE A 169 -4.46 10.35 0.64
N ALA A 170 -3.87 11.52 0.89
CA ALA A 170 -4.43 12.80 0.46
C ALA A 170 -4.53 12.89 -1.07
N THR A 171 -3.48 12.46 -1.77
CA THR A 171 -3.46 12.43 -3.24
C THR A 171 -4.56 11.54 -3.80
N LEU A 172 -4.67 10.30 -3.29
CA LEU A 172 -5.66 9.34 -3.76
C LEU A 172 -7.10 9.76 -3.41
N GLN A 173 -7.30 10.38 -2.25
CA GLN A 173 -8.59 10.95 -1.85
C GLN A 173 -9.02 12.08 -2.78
N SER A 174 -8.12 13.01 -3.10
CA SER A 174 -8.41 14.13 -3.99
C SER A 174 -8.86 13.64 -5.37
N GLU A 175 -8.17 12.64 -5.93
CA GLU A 175 -8.50 12.09 -7.24
C GLU A 175 -9.80 11.28 -7.26
N ILE A 176 -10.09 10.53 -6.19
CA ILE A 176 -11.39 9.87 -6.04
C ILE A 176 -12.51 10.90 -5.99
N GLN A 177 -12.33 11.98 -5.21
CA GLN A 177 -13.34 13.03 -5.10
C GLN A 177 -13.57 13.73 -6.44
N GLU A 178 -12.51 14.02 -7.20
CA GLU A 178 -12.60 14.56 -8.56
C GLU A 178 -13.38 13.62 -9.49
N ALA A 179 -13.07 12.32 -9.48
CA ALA A 179 -13.74 11.30 -10.29
C ALA A 179 -15.22 11.08 -9.89
N GLU A 180 -15.56 11.28 -8.62
CA GLU A 180 -16.94 11.15 -8.12
C GLU A 180 -17.80 12.37 -8.44
N ASN A 181 -17.17 13.56 -8.48
CA ASN A 181 -17.83 14.79 -8.88
C ASN A 181 -18.20 14.81 -10.37
N ASP A 182 -17.48 14.06 -11.21
CA ASP A 182 -17.88 13.83 -12.60
C ASP A 182 -19.06 12.85 -12.62
N LYS A 183 -20.26 13.43 -12.66
CA LYS A 183 -21.52 12.70 -12.52
C LYS A 183 -21.69 11.80 -13.75
N PHE A 184 -22.17 10.57 -13.54
CA PHE A 184 -22.64 9.58 -14.55
C PHE A 184 -23.73 10.11 -15.52
N LYS A 185 -24.02 11.40 -15.44
CA LYS A 185 -25.02 12.14 -16.16
C LYS A 185 -24.79 12.14 -17.67
N GLY A 186 -23.54 12.12 -18.12
CA GLY A 186 -23.23 12.22 -19.55
C GLY A 186 -23.89 11.14 -20.41
N CYS A 187 -23.88 9.87 -19.97
CA CYS A 187 -24.51 8.77 -20.69
C CYS A 187 -26.04 8.85 -20.63
N VAL A 188 -26.62 9.04 -19.44
CA VAL A 188 -28.08 9.09 -19.22
C VAL A 188 -28.72 10.27 -19.96
N GLU A 189 -28.06 11.43 -19.99
CA GLU A 189 -28.53 12.62 -20.73
C GLU A 189 -28.48 12.43 -22.26
N THR A 190 -27.72 11.44 -22.76
CA THR A 190 -27.60 11.15 -24.19
C THR A 190 -28.68 10.16 -24.69
N ILE A 191 -29.42 9.53 -23.77
CA ILE A 191 -30.52 8.62 -24.12
C ILE A 191 -31.70 9.46 -24.63
N ARG A 192 -32.04 9.32 -25.91
CA ARG A 192 -33.12 10.09 -26.57
C ARG A 192 -34.36 9.25 -26.87
N SER A 193 -34.26 7.92 -26.81
CA SER A 193 -35.35 7.01 -27.13
C SER A 193 -35.38 5.78 -26.21
N ILE A 194 -36.55 5.14 -26.13
CA ILE A 194 -36.70 3.83 -25.44
C ILE A 194 -35.82 2.76 -26.08
N ASN A 195 -35.57 2.86 -27.40
CA ASN A 195 -34.71 1.92 -28.11
C ASN A 195 -33.25 2.03 -27.64
N ASP A 196 -32.75 3.26 -27.42
CA ASP A 196 -31.43 3.51 -26.83
C ASP A 196 -31.30 2.84 -25.46
N SER A 197 -32.32 2.97 -24.60
CA SER A 197 -32.37 2.32 -23.29
C SER A 197 -32.32 0.79 -23.40
N LYS A 198 -33.07 0.19 -24.34
CA LYS A 198 -33.05 -1.27 -24.57
C LYS A 198 -31.66 -1.76 -25.00
N VAL A 199 -31.01 -1.03 -25.90
CA VAL A 199 -29.66 -1.37 -26.38
C VAL A 199 -28.65 -1.34 -25.22
N LEU A 200 -28.68 -0.31 -24.39
CA LEU A 200 -27.79 -0.19 -23.23
C LEU A 200 -28.06 -1.26 -22.17
N LEU A 201 -29.34 -1.56 -21.88
CA LEU A 201 -29.70 -2.59 -20.91
C LEU A 201 -29.22 -3.97 -21.36
N ASN A 202 -29.44 -4.34 -22.62
CA ASN A 202 -28.94 -5.60 -23.16
C ASN A 202 -27.41 -5.69 -23.06
N PHE A 203 -26.71 -4.60 -23.36
CA PHE A 203 -25.26 -4.53 -23.22
C PHE A 203 -24.78 -4.72 -21.77
N LEU A 204 -25.47 -4.10 -20.80
CA LEU A 204 -25.17 -4.30 -19.37
C LEU A 204 -25.38 -5.75 -18.94
N ILE A 205 -26.48 -6.36 -19.36
CA ILE A 205 -26.80 -7.76 -19.05
C ILE A 205 -25.70 -8.69 -19.60
N GLU A 206 -25.24 -8.47 -20.84
CA GLU A 206 -24.13 -9.24 -21.42
C GLU A 206 -22.84 -9.08 -20.62
N LYS A 207 -22.47 -7.85 -20.24
CA LYS A 207 -21.27 -7.58 -19.44
C LYS A 207 -21.35 -8.24 -18.07
N ILE A 208 -22.49 -8.15 -17.38
CA ILE A 208 -22.71 -8.79 -16.07
C ILE A 208 -22.60 -10.31 -16.20
N ARG A 209 -23.21 -10.90 -17.24
CA ARG A 209 -23.13 -12.34 -17.49
C ARG A 209 -21.70 -12.80 -17.73
N PHE A 210 -20.92 -12.04 -18.50
CA PHE A 210 -19.50 -12.31 -18.72
C PHE A 210 -18.69 -12.26 -17.41
N LEU A 211 -18.91 -11.23 -16.58
CA LEU A 211 -18.23 -11.10 -15.28
C LEU A 211 -18.60 -12.24 -14.32
N TYR A 212 -19.87 -12.60 -14.26
CA TYR A 212 -20.36 -13.71 -13.42
C TYR A 212 -19.77 -15.05 -13.87
N PHE A 213 -19.75 -15.32 -15.18
CA PHE A 213 -19.11 -16.52 -15.72
C PHE A 213 -17.59 -16.54 -15.43
N SER A 214 -16.91 -15.40 -15.57
CA SER A 214 -15.48 -15.29 -15.25
C SER A 214 -15.18 -15.50 -13.76
N TYR A 215 -16.10 -15.09 -12.89
CA TYR A 215 -15.97 -15.28 -11.44
C TYR A 215 -16.20 -16.74 -11.02
N LEU A 216 -17.17 -17.43 -11.63
CA LEU A 216 -17.45 -18.84 -11.35
C LEU A 216 -16.36 -19.81 -11.83
N ASN A 217 -15.57 -19.40 -12.83
CA ASN A 217 -14.48 -20.21 -13.41
C ASN A 217 -13.09 -19.85 -12.87
N ARG A 218 -13.01 -19.06 -11.79
CA ARG A 218 -11.78 -18.75 -11.05
C ARG A 218 -11.72 -19.50 -9.74
#